data_AF-A0A934PJR1-F1
#
_entry.id   AF-A0A934PJR1-F1
#
_cell.length_a   1.000
_cell.length_b   1.000
_cell.length_c   1.000
_cell.angle_alpha   90.00
_cell.angle_beta   90.00
_cell.angle_gamma   90.00
#
_symmetry.space_group_name_H-M   'P 1'
#
loop_
_entity.id
_entity.type
_entity.pdbx_description
1 polymer ?
#
loop_
_entity_poly.entity_id
_entity_poly.type
_entity_poly.pdbx_seq_one_letter_code
_entity_poly.pdbx_strand_id
1 'polypeptide(L)'
;MKQDIDYFNGMSTEDLLNRFMEKLYSKTEFIQYNDPDDFFDPEQEYGNHITQCIAEERDFIRELIRSTSAKAGVILTEERIEEMVQQKREEINKRTGSAIEDYIEKVSVTYIDPVRECEQKFLLQRWLCRFWKFLKLLFTK
;
A
#
# COMPACT_ATOMS: atom_id res chain seq x y z
N MET A 1 -4.39 0.21 -46.17
CA MET A 1 -5.05 -0.11 -44.89
C MET A 1 -4.07 0.20 -43.78
N LYS A 2 -4.36 1.17 -42.90
CA LYS A 2 -3.64 1.26 -41.62
C LYS A 2 -4.13 0.08 -40.79
N GLN A 3 -3.25 -0.90 -40.53
CA GLN A 3 -3.52 -1.91 -39.52
C GLN A 3 -3.60 -1.15 -38.19
N ASP A 4 -4.74 -1.24 -37.51
CA ASP A 4 -4.85 -0.72 -36.17
C ASP A 4 -3.97 -1.62 -35.27
N ILE A 5 -2.97 -1.02 -34.62
CA ILE A 5 -2.04 -1.78 -33.79
C ILE A 5 -2.74 -2.02 -32.46
N ASP A 6 -2.87 -3.29 -32.09
CA ASP A 6 -3.36 -3.65 -30.76
C ASP A 6 -2.25 -3.44 -29.72
N TYR A 7 -2.18 -2.22 -29.17
CA TYR A 7 -1.18 -1.85 -28.18
C TYR A 7 -1.33 -2.56 -26.83
N PHE A 8 -2.43 -3.29 -26.61
CA PHE A 8 -2.71 -4.01 -25.37
C PHE A 8 -2.56 -5.53 -25.54
N ASN A 9 -2.02 -6.00 -26.67
CA ASN A 9 -1.67 -7.40 -26.91
C ASN A 9 -2.81 -8.38 -26.59
N GLY A 10 -4.03 -8.05 -27.01
CA GLY A 10 -5.24 -8.85 -26.83
C GLY A 10 -5.88 -8.75 -25.44
N MET A 11 -5.27 -8.01 -24.50
CA MET A 11 -5.85 -7.82 -23.17
C MET A 11 -7.05 -6.87 -23.24
N SER A 12 -8.19 -7.35 -22.76
CA SER A 12 -9.37 -6.52 -22.58
C SER A 12 -9.23 -5.64 -21.33
N THR A 13 -10.07 -4.60 -21.24
CA THR A 13 -10.19 -3.78 -20.01
C THR A 13 -10.57 -4.64 -18.80
N GLU A 14 -11.32 -5.73 -19.02
CA GLU A 14 -11.71 -6.67 -17.96
C GLU A 14 -10.51 -7.49 -17.45
N ASP A 15 -9.61 -7.91 -18.34
CA ASP A 15 -8.41 -8.66 -17.96
C ASP A 15 -7.47 -7.80 -17.11
N LEU A 16 -7.30 -6.53 -17.50
CA LEU A 16 -6.51 -5.55 -16.74
C LEU A 16 -7.16 -5.25 -15.38
N LEU A 17 -8.49 -5.12 -15.35
CA LEU A 17 -9.24 -4.95 -14.12
C LEU A 17 -9.04 -6.14 -13.17
N ASN A 18 -9.23 -7.37 -13.67
CA ASN A 18 -9.09 -8.57 -12.87
C ASN A 18 -7.67 -8.72 -12.31
N ARG A 19 -6.64 -8.41 -13.12
CA ARG A 19 -5.25 -8.37 -12.66
C ARG A 19 -5.05 -7.35 -11.53
N PHE A 20 -5.58 -6.14 -11.68
CA PHE A 20 -5.50 -5.11 -10.65
C PHE A 20 -6.21 -5.57 -9.36
N MET A 21 -7.40 -6.15 -9.48
CA MET A 21 -8.19 -6.64 -8.35
C MET A 21 -7.52 -7.79 -7.62
N GLU A 22 -6.97 -8.76 -8.36
CA GLU A 22 -6.19 -9.86 -7.77
C GLU A 22 -5.03 -9.33 -6.92
N LYS A 23 -4.34 -8.31 -7.42
CA LYS A 23 -3.23 -7.69 -6.70
C LYS A 23 -3.70 -6.87 -5.50
N LEU A 24 -4.73 -6.06 -5.67
CA LEU A 24 -5.32 -5.26 -4.60
C LEU A 24 -5.76 -6.16 -3.43
N TYR A 25 -6.49 -7.24 -3.72
CA TYR A 25 -6.99 -8.18 -2.73
C TYR A 25 -5.98 -9.25 -2.26
N SER A 26 -4.75 -9.24 -2.78
CA SER A 26 -3.69 -10.15 -2.32
C SER A 26 -3.28 -9.90 -0.87
N LYS A 27 -3.58 -8.72 -0.33
CA LYS A 27 -3.33 -8.34 1.06
C LYS A 27 -4.51 -7.53 1.57
N THR A 28 -5.25 -8.08 2.54
CA THR A 28 -6.38 -7.40 3.19
C THR A 28 -6.14 -7.21 4.69
N GLU A 29 -5.08 -7.79 5.23
CA GLU A 29 -4.73 -7.70 6.65
C GLU A 29 -3.47 -6.85 6.81
N PHE A 30 -3.55 -5.86 7.71
CA PHE A 30 -2.48 -4.91 7.97
C PHE A 30 -2.25 -4.79 9.47
N ILE A 31 -1.01 -4.49 9.84
CA ILE A 31 -0.61 -4.22 11.22
C ILE A 31 -0.18 -2.76 11.29
N GLN A 32 -0.72 -1.99 12.24
CA GLN A 32 -0.40 -0.58 12.41
C GLN A 32 -0.06 -0.24 13.85
N TYR A 33 0.81 0.74 14.06
CA TYR A 33 1.29 1.13 15.38
C TYR A 33 0.57 2.35 15.97
N ASN A 34 -0.26 3.06 15.18
CA ASN A 34 -1.00 4.26 15.59
C ASN A 34 -2.52 4.03 15.45
N ASP A 35 -3.30 4.64 16.34
CA ASP A 35 -4.76 4.49 16.52
C ASP A 35 -5.59 5.09 15.36
N PRO A 36 -6.69 4.46 14.93
CA PRO A 36 -7.57 4.96 13.85
C PRO A 36 -8.28 6.30 14.13
N ASP A 37 -8.32 6.78 15.36
CA ASP A 37 -8.88 8.10 15.68
C ASP A 37 -7.98 9.26 15.19
N ASP A 38 -6.72 8.97 14.80
CA ASP A 38 -5.90 9.88 14.01
C ASP A 38 -6.26 9.69 12.51
N PHE A 39 -6.81 10.74 11.91
CA PHE A 39 -7.20 10.95 10.50
C PHE A 39 -6.64 9.96 9.45
N PHE A 40 -7.43 9.61 8.41
CA PHE A 40 -6.96 8.83 7.26
C PHE A 40 -5.62 9.36 6.75
N ASP A 41 -4.55 8.63 7.05
CA ASP A 41 -3.21 9.00 6.65
C ASP A 41 -2.83 8.10 5.47
N PRO A 42 -2.63 8.62 4.26
CA PRO A 42 -2.16 7.83 3.13
C PRO A 42 -0.80 7.16 3.38
N GLU A 43 -0.07 7.56 4.43
CA GLU A 43 1.12 6.86 4.93
C GLU A 43 0.80 5.58 5.73
N GLN A 44 -0.47 5.31 6.04
CA GLN A 44 -0.94 4.06 6.65
C GLN A 44 -0.66 2.87 5.73
N GLU A 45 -0.33 1.73 6.33
CA GLU A 45 0.10 0.51 5.64
C GLU A 45 -0.82 0.04 4.51
N TYR A 46 -2.15 0.16 4.66
CA TYR A 46 -3.08 -0.20 3.59
C TYR A 46 -3.19 0.88 2.51
N GLY A 47 -3.01 2.17 2.85
CA GLY A 47 -2.91 3.27 1.89
C GLY A 47 -1.67 3.14 1.00
N ASN A 48 -0.53 2.76 1.60
CA ASN A 48 0.70 2.42 0.87
C ASN A 48 0.47 1.27 -0.11
N HIS A 49 -0.22 0.21 0.31
CA HIS A 49 -0.55 -0.93 -0.56
C HIS A 49 -1.43 -0.54 -1.74
N ILE A 50 -2.48 0.26 -1.52
CA ILE A 50 -3.34 0.78 -2.61
C ILE A 50 -2.49 1.59 -3.60
N THR A 51 -1.67 2.50 -3.10
CA THR A 51 -0.80 3.37 -3.92
C THR A 51 0.19 2.54 -4.74
N GLN A 52 0.79 1.52 -4.14
CA GLN A 52 1.68 0.59 -4.82
C GLN A 52 0.95 -0.18 -5.92
N CYS A 53 -0.23 -0.74 -5.64
CA CYS A 53 -1.01 -1.47 -6.63
C CYS A 53 -1.36 -0.59 -7.84
N ILE A 54 -1.73 0.68 -7.60
CA ILE A 54 -2.03 1.65 -8.67
C ILE A 54 -0.78 1.94 -9.51
N ALA A 55 0.38 2.15 -8.88
CA ALA A 55 1.63 2.42 -9.57
C ALA A 55 2.07 1.24 -10.44
N GLU A 56 1.98 0.02 -9.90
CA GLU A 56 2.37 -1.20 -10.61
C GLU A 56 1.42 -1.54 -11.77
N GLU A 57 0.13 -1.22 -11.65
CA GLU A 57 -0.82 -1.35 -12.77
C GLU A 57 -0.49 -0.35 -13.88
N ARG A 58 -0.20 0.91 -13.52
CA ARG A 58 0.24 1.92 -14.50
C ARG A 58 1.50 1.47 -15.23
N ASP A 59 2.49 0.98 -14.50
CA ASP A 59 3.76 0.54 -15.06
C ASP A 59 3.58 -0.70 -15.94
N PHE A 60 2.68 -1.61 -15.57
CA PHE A 60 2.31 -2.77 -16.39
C PHE A 60 1.71 -2.35 -17.74
N ILE A 61 0.71 -1.44 -17.74
CA ILE A 61 0.10 -0.93 -18.97
C ILE A 61 1.15 -0.21 -19.84
N ARG A 62 2.05 0.56 -19.21
CA ARG A 62 3.15 1.23 -19.92
C ARG A 62 4.06 0.22 -20.63
N GLU A 63 4.48 -0.82 -19.94
CA GLU A 63 5.35 -1.87 -20.51
C GLU A 63 4.63 -2.71 -21.57
N LEU A 64 3.33 -2.92 -21.43
CA LEU A 64 2.51 -3.58 -22.45
C LEU A 64 2.51 -2.79 -23.76
N ILE A 65 2.30 -1.47 -23.69
CA ILE A 65 2.34 -0.56 -24.84
C ILE A 65 3.74 -0.53 -25.45
N ARG A 66 4.80 -0.38 -24.64
CA ARG A 66 6.20 -0.36 -25.10
C ARG A 66 6.61 -1.64 -25.79
N SER A 67 6.29 -2.79 -25.19
CA SER A 67 6.65 -4.09 -25.76
C SER A 67 5.91 -4.35 -27.07
N THR A 68 4.64 -3.93 -27.17
CA THR A 68 3.84 -4.14 -28.37
C THR A 68 4.22 -3.18 -29.50
N SER A 69 4.49 -1.91 -29.19
CA SER A 69 4.99 -0.95 -30.17
C SER A 69 6.35 -1.37 -30.72
N ALA A 70 7.26 -1.84 -29.86
CA ALA A 70 8.56 -2.39 -30.28
C ALA A 70 8.40 -3.60 -31.20
N LYS A 71 7.50 -4.54 -30.89
CA LYS A 71 7.21 -5.70 -31.77
C LYS A 71 6.62 -5.29 -33.12
N ALA A 72 5.80 -4.24 -33.14
CA ALA A 72 5.23 -3.68 -34.36
C ALA A 72 6.21 -2.79 -35.15
N GLY A 73 7.42 -2.55 -34.64
CA GLY A 73 8.41 -1.67 -35.25
C GLY A 73 8.03 -0.18 -35.21
N VAL A 74 7.15 0.20 -34.28
CA VAL A 74 6.66 1.59 -34.12
C VAL A 74 7.34 2.24 -32.92
N ILE A 75 7.90 3.43 -33.14
CA ILE A 75 8.47 4.27 -32.09
C ILE A 75 7.40 5.25 -31.62
N LEU A 76 6.94 5.10 -30.38
CA LEU A 76 6.05 6.06 -29.73
C LEU A 76 6.88 7.04 -28.88
N THR A 77 6.42 8.28 -28.78
CA THR A 77 6.97 9.24 -27.81
C THR A 77 6.49 8.87 -26.40
N GLU A 78 7.23 9.26 -25.37
CA GLU A 78 6.83 9.01 -23.99
C GLU A 78 5.48 9.69 -23.67
N GLU A 79 5.27 10.92 -24.15
CA GLU A 79 3.98 11.62 -24.02
C GLU A 79 2.82 10.80 -24.59
N ARG A 80 3.01 10.17 -25.76
CA ARG A 80 1.96 9.36 -26.38
C ARG A 80 1.68 8.09 -25.58
N ILE A 81 2.71 7.48 -25.00
CA ILE A 81 2.54 6.31 -24.14
C ILE A 81 1.75 6.71 -22.89
N GLU A 82 2.12 7.82 -22.24
CA GLU A 82 1.42 8.31 -21.05
C GLU A 82 -0.05 8.66 -21.33
N GLU A 83 -0.35 9.28 -22.47
CA GLU A 83 -1.74 9.50 -22.90
C GLU A 83 -2.53 8.20 -23.01
N MET A 84 -1.94 7.17 -23.62
CA MET A 84 -2.60 5.88 -23.82
C MET A 84 -2.78 5.12 -22.50
N VAL A 85 -1.79 5.18 -21.61
CA VAL A 85 -1.87 4.64 -20.25
C VAL A 85 -3.01 5.33 -19.49
N GLN A 86 -3.06 6.67 -19.53
CA GLN A 86 -4.08 7.44 -18.83
C GLN A 86 -5.49 7.13 -19.36
N GLN A 87 -5.66 7.10 -20.69
CA GLN A 87 -6.94 6.72 -21.31
C GLN A 87 -7.39 5.32 -20.88
N LYS A 88 -6.48 4.34 -20.90
CA LYS A 88 -6.81 2.97 -20.49
C LYS A 88 -7.20 2.90 -19.01
N ARG A 89 -6.50 3.62 -18.13
CA ARG A 89 -6.84 3.68 -16.71
C ARG A 89 -8.19 4.33 -16.47
N GLU A 90 -8.55 5.37 -17.23
CA GLU A 90 -9.88 5.97 -17.16
C GLU A 90 -10.98 5.00 -17.60
N GLU A 91 -10.73 4.17 -18.62
CA GLU A 91 -11.65 3.10 -19.01
C GLU A 91 -11.81 2.04 -17.91
N ILE A 92 -10.72 1.63 -17.27
CA ILE A 92 -10.73 0.70 -16.14
C ILE A 92 -11.56 1.33 -15.00
N ASN A 93 -11.20 2.53 -14.54
CA ASN A 93 -11.88 3.21 -13.43
C ASN A 93 -13.38 3.38 -13.64
N LYS A 94 -13.84 3.63 -14.87
CA LYS A 94 -15.27 3.69 -15.20
C LYS A 94 -16.02 2.39 -14.95
N ARG A 95 -15.34 1.23 -15.08
CA ARG A 95 -15.90 -0.10 -14.79
C ARG A 95 -15.71 -0.49 -13.33
N THR A 96 -14.57 -0.12 -12.75
CA THR A 96 -14.17 -0.47 -11.39
C THR A 96 -15.04 0.22 -10.34
N GLY A 97 -15.61 1.39 -10.65
CA GLY A 97 -16.49 2.12 -9.74
C GLY A 97 -15.86 2.29 -8.36
N SER A 98 -16.50 1.71 -7.34
CA SER A 98 -16.11 1.78 -5.94
C SER A 98 -15.15 0.69 -5.47
N ALA A 99 -14.48 -0.07 -6.35
CA ALA A 99 -13.75 -1.26 -5.90
C ALA A 99 -12.63 -0.98 -4.87
N ILE A 100 -12.06 0.23 -4.88
CA ILE A 100 -11.13 0.68 -3.84
C ILE A 100 -11.86 0.90 -2.52
N GLU A 101 -13.05 1.51 -2.53
CA GLU A 101 -13.89 1.63 -1.35
C GLU A 101 -14.34 0.25 -0.83
N ASP A 102 -14.80 -0.64 -1.71
CA ASP A 102 -15.17 -2.02 -1.37
C ASP A 102 -13.99 -2.82 -0.78
N TYR A 103 -12.77 -2.52 -1.25
CA TYR A 103 -11.55 -3.08 -0.70
C TYR A 103 -11.26 -2.52 0.70
N ILE A 104 -11.36 -1.21 0.88
CA ILE A 104 -11.17 -0.54 2.18
C ILE A 104 -12.15 -1.10 3.22
N GLU A 105 -13.40 -1.37 2.86
CA GLU A 105 -14.38 -2.01 3.75
C GLU A 105 -13.97 -3.43 4.20
N LYS A 106 -13.16 -4.13 3.39
CA LYS A 106 -12.68 -5.49 3.70
C LYS A 106 -11.30 -5.50 4.35
N VAL A 107 -10.63 -4.35 4.46
CA VAL A 107 -9.34 -4.24 5.11
C VAL A 107 -9.53 -4.43 6.62
N SER A 108 -8.77 -5.38 7.18
CA SER A 108 -8.64 -5.57 8.62
C SER A 108 -7.31 -5.00 9.09
N VAL A 109 -7.35 -4.11 10.09
CA VAL A 109 -6.15 -3.53 10.68
C VAL A 109 -6.02 -3.99 12.13
N THR A 110 -4.90 -4.62 12.44
CA THR A 110 -4.50 -4.96 13.82
C THR A 110 -3.62 -3.84 14.36
N TYR A 111 -4.08 -3.18 15.42
CA TYR A 111 -3.32 -2.12 16.08
C TYR A 111 -2.41 -2.69 17.17
N ILE A 112 -1.11 -2.39 17.10
CA ILE A 112 -0.17 -2.67 18.17
C ILE A 112 -0.13 -1.45 19.07
N ASP A 113 -0.76 -1.56 20.23
CA ASP A 113 -0.62 -0.56 21.30
C ASP A 113 0.86 -0.53 21.73
N PRO A 114 1.59 0.59 21.58
CA PRO A 114 2.94 0.71 22.10
C PRO A 114 2.84 0.75 23.63
N VAL A 115 2.71 -0.44 24.24
CA VAL A 115 2.75 -0.60 25.70
C VAL A 115 3.99 0.15 26.19
N ARG A 116 3.76 1.13 27.08
CA ARG A 116 4.79 1.91 27.76
C ARG A 116 5.72 0.99 28.56
N GLU A 117 6.65 0.30 27.92
CA GLU A 117 7.72 -0.47 28.58
C GLU A 117 8.60 0.43 29.47
N CYS A 118 8.51 1.74 29.28
CA CYS A 118 9.26 2.72 30.04
C CYS A 118 8.79 2.83 31.50
N GLU A 119 7.49 2.74 31.81
CA GLU A 119 7.01 3.00 33.18
C GLU A 119 7.37 1.86 34.16
N GLN A 120 7.34 0.61 33.73
CA GLN A 120 7.66 -0.53 34.60
C GLN A 120 9.14 -0.58 34.99
N LYS A 121 10.08 -0.24 34.08
CA LYS A 121 11.52 -0.17 34.38
C LYS A 121 11.83 0.92 35.40
N PHE A 122 11.23 2.10 35.28
CA PHE A 122 11.43 3.19 36.24
C PHE A 122 10.84 2.87 37.63
N LEU A 123 9.69 2.21 37.70
CA LEU A 123 9.09 1.81 38.98
C LEU A 123 9.97 0.77 39.70
N LEU A 124 10.45 -0.25 39.01
CA LEU A 124 11.36 -1.26 39.57
C LEU A 124 12.68 -0.63 40.05
N GLN A 125 13.30 0.24 39.24
CA GLN A 125 14.53 0.91 39.63
C GLN A 125 14.34 1.84 40.84
N ARG A 126 13.22 2.57 40.89
CA ARG A 126 12.88 3.45 42.03
C ARG A 126 12.61 2.64 43.31
N TRP A 127 11.98 1.47 43.19
CA TRP A 127 11.75 0.56 44.31
C TRP A 127 13.05 -0.05 44.82
N LEU A 128 13.90 -0.53 43.92
CA LEU A 128 15.23 -1.07 44.24
C LEU A 128 16.10 -0.03 44.95
N CYS A 129 16.15 1.21 44.44
CA CYS A 129 16.91 2.30 45.08
C CYS A 129 16.38 2.64 46.49
N ARG A 130 15.06 2.65 46.70
CA ARG A 130 14.47 2.90 48.03
C ARG A 130 14.76 1.76 48.99
N PHE A 131 14.64 0.52 48.53
CA PHE A 131 14.92 -0.67 49.33
C PHE A 131 16.40 -0.73 49.74
N TRP A 132 17.31 -0.39 48.83
CA TRP A 132 18.74 -0.34 49.10
C TRP A 132 19.11 0.75 50.12
N LYS A 133 18.48 1.93 50.04
CA LYS A 133 18.64 2.97 51.07
C LYS A 133 18.17 2.49 52.45
N PHE A 134 17.06 1.77 52.51
CA PHE A 134 16.54 1.20 53.76
C PHE A 134 17.47 0.16 54.36
N LEU A 135 18.00 -0.75 53.54
CA LEU A 135 18.99 -1.74 53.98
C LEU A 135 20.25 -1.06 54.51
N LYS A 136 20.76 -0.03 53.82
CA LYS A 136 21.97 0.68 54.26
C LYS A 136 21.81 1.31 55.65
N LEU A 137 20.63 1.88 55.93
CA LEU A 137 20.28 2.44 57.26
C LEU A 137 20.23 1.39 58.37
N LEU A 138 19.87 0.14 58.08
CA LEU A 138 19.83 -0.96 59.05
C LEU A 138 21.23 -1.49 59.42
N PHE A 139 22.21 -1.35 58.52
CA PHE A 139 23.59 -1.79 58.73
C PHE A 139 24.56 -0.70 59.22
N THR A 140 24.11 0.56 59.37
CA THR A 140 24.92 1.67 59.93
C THR A 140 24.57 1.98 61.39
N LYS A 141 24.25 0.96 62.20
CA LYS A 141 24.11 1.08 63.65
C LYS A 141 25.24 0.37 64.37
#